data_AF-A0AAV1IDT4-F1
#
_entry.id   AF-A0AAV1IDT4-F1
#
_cell.length_a   1.000
_cell.length_b   1.000
_cell.length_c   1.000
_cell.angle_alpha   90.00
_cell.angle_beta   90.00
_cell.angle_gamma   90.00
#
_symmetry.space_group_name_H-M   'P 1'
#
loop_
_entity.id
_entity.type
_entity.pdbx_description
1 polymer ?
#
loop_
_entity_poly.entity_id
_entity_poly.type
_entity_poly.pdbx_seq_one_letter_code
_entity_poly.pdbx_strand_id
1 'polypeptide(L)'
;MTVVRIFGFPVEDGFQLQMQPGVYNETAFLGLDTVIYEASRAGLRVIIVLANNWDYCGDWKCAYANFSATVRDCDDFFTDPVAIQHYKRHAERMLMRVNHLTGVAYAHDPTIFGLAHHHGGTCQAAGAQPARHNWAGRLLWESQLHV
;
A
#
# COMPACT_ATOMS: atom_id res chain seq x y z
N MET A 1 -5.71 -11.51 21.82
CA MET A 1 -5.42 -10.41 20.88
C MET A 1 -6.03 -10.78 19.55
N THR A 2 -6.94 -9.96 19.03
CA THR A 2 -7.65 -10.24 17.76
C THR A 2 -7.19 -9.21 16.74
N VAL A 3 -6.65 -9.68 15.62
CA VAL A 3 -6.10 -8.85 14.54
C VAL A 3 -6.97 -9.01 13.30
N VAL A 4 -7.33 -7.91 12.65
CA VAL A 4 -8.10 -7.88 11.40
C VAL A 4 -7.21 -7.37 10.27
N ARG A 5 -7.30 -8.00 9.11
CA ARG A 5 -6.59 -7.56 7.90
C ARG A 5 -7.55 -6.82 6.98
N ILE A 6 -7.22 -5.58 6.63
CA ILE A 6 -8.06 -4.70 5.81
C ILE A 6 -7.31 -4.18 4.59
N PHE A 7 -8.03 -3.72 3.57
CA PHE A 7 -7.43 -3.07 2.41
C PHE A 7 -7.36 -1.56 2.59
N GLY A 8 -6.18 -1.00 2.34
CA GLY A 8 -5.95 0.45 2.18
C GLY A 8 -6.03 0.90 0.72
N PHE A 9 -6.69 0.11 -0.13
CA PHE A 9 -6.90 0.33 -1.56
C PHE A 9 -8.33 -0.09 -1.92
N PRO A 10 -8.94 0.43 -3.00
CA PRO A 10 -10.28 0.04 -3.40
C PRO A 10 -10.34 -1.34 -4.04
N VAL A 11 -11.48 -2.00 -3.94
CA VAL A 11 -11.80 -3.20 -4.74
C VAL A 11 -12.61 -2.85 -5.99
N GLU A 12 -13.22 -1.67 -6.02
CA GLU A 12 -14.08 -1.17 -7.10
C GLU A 12 -13.58 0.16 -7.67
N ASP A 13 -13.81 0.37 -8.97
CA ASP A 13 -13.45 1.62 -9.64
C ASP A 13 -14.24 2.82 -9.10
N GLY A 14 -13.59 3.99 -9.05
CA GLY A 14 -14.19 5.25 -8.57
C GLY A 14 -13.99 5.51 -7.08
N PHE A 15 -13.52 4.51 -6.32
CA PHE A 15 -13.25 4.61 -4.88
C PHE A 15 -11.76 4.63 -4.54
N GLN A 16 -10.90 4.96 -5.52
CA GLN A 16 -9.46 4.98 -5.33
C GLN A 16 -9.04 5.91 -4.19
N LEU A 17 -8.35 5.36 -3.19
CA LEU A 17 -7.72 6.14 -2.13
C LEU A 17 -6.63 7.06 -2.71
N GLN A 18 -5.84 6.54 -3.65
CA GLN A 18 -4.91 7.33 -4.45
C GLN A 18 -5.38 7.38 -5.90
N MET A 19 -5.75 8.57 -6.37
CA MET A 19 -6.28 8.78 -7.72
C MET A 19 -5.14 8.98 -8.74
N GLN A 20 -4.06 9.65 -8.34
CA GLN A 20 -2.85 9.89 -9.14
C GLN A 20 -1.63 9.96 -8.20
N PRO A 21 -0.37 9.99 -8.70
CA PRO A 21 0.80 10.23 -7.88
C PRO A 21 0.66 11.46 -6.98
N GLY A 22 0.60 11.25 -5.66
CA GLY A 22 0.45 12.35 -4.70
C GLY A 22 -0.95 12.97 -4.60
N VAL A 23 -1.93 12.52 -5.39
CA VAL A 23 -3.31 13.01 -5.36
C VAL A 23 -4.21 11.96 -4.74
N TYR A 24 -4.88 12.34 -3.65
CA TYR A 24 -5.63 11.41 -2.81
C TYR A 24 -7.10 11.80 -2.71
N ASN A 25 -7.95 10.78 -2.60
CA ASN A 25 -9.36 10.97 -2.28
C ASN A 25 -9.51 11.10 -0.76
N GLU A 26 -9.71 12.32 -0.28
CA GLU A 26 -9.83 12.56 1.17
C GLU A 26 -11.03 11.84 1.77
N THR A 27 -12.15 11.71 1.05
CA THR A 27 -13.31 10.94 1.53
C THR A 27 -12.96 9.48 1.81
N ALA A 28 -12.13 8.86 0.95
CA ALA A 28 -11.64 7.51 1.19
C ALA A 28 -10.71 7.44 2.42
N PHE A 29 -9.86 8.45 2.62
CA PHE A 29 -9.03 8.54 3.83
C PHE A 29 -9.86 8.70 5.11
N LEU A 30 -10.88 9.54 5.10
CA LEU A 30 -11.79 9.71 6.24
C LEU A 30 -12.52 8.40 6.57
N GLY A 31 -12.88 7.61 5.54
CA GLY A 31 -13.40 6.26 5.72
C GLY A 31 -12.40 5.33 6.41
N LEU A 32 -11.15 5.31 5.95
CA LEU A 32 -10.08 4.49 6.56
C LEU A 32 -9.78 4.94 8.01
N ASP A 33 -9.73 6.25 8.26
CA ASP A 33 -9.56 6.83 9.60
C ASP A 33 -10.66 6.31 10.56
N THR A 34 -11.92 6.25 10.07
CA THR A 34 -13.07 5.75 10.82
C THR A 34 -12.92 4.28 11.17
N VAL A 35 -12.47 3.45 10.22
CA VAL A 35 -12.23 2.01 10.46
C VAL A 35 -11.17 1.81 11.55
N ILE A 36 -10.07 2.56 11.50
CA ILE A 36 -9.00 2.47 12.50
C ILE A 36 -9.50 2.95 13.87
N TYR A 37 -10.23 4.06 13.91
CA TYR A 37 -10.82 4.58 15.15
C TYR A 37 -11.77 3.57 15.81
N GLU A 38 -12.70 2.99 15.06
CA GLU A 38 -13.64 2.01 15.60
C GLU A 38 -12.95 0.68 15.98
N ALA A 39 -11.92 0.26 15.23
CA ALA A 39 -11.09 -0.89 15.61
C ALA A 39 -10.42 -0.67 16.97
N SER A 40 -9.89 0.54 17.21
CA SER A 40 -9.29 0.92 18.48
C SER A 40 -10.30 0.82 19.63
N ARG A 41 -11.52 1.38 19.44
CA ARG A 41 -12.62 1.31 20.41
C ARG A 41 -13.07 -0.12 20.71
N ALA A 42 -13.00 -1.00 19.72
CA ALA A 42 -13.32 -2.41 19.85
C ALA A 42 -12.17 -3.26 20.44
N GLY A 43 -11.02 -2.67 20.75
CA GLY A 43 -9.84 -3.40 21.25
C GLY A 43 -9.21 -4.33 20.20
N LEU A 44 -9.43 -4.03 18.92
CA LEU A 44 -8.86 -4.76 17.78
C LEU A 44 -7.57 -4.08 17.32
N ARG A 45 -6.71 -4.85 16.64
CA ARG A 45 -5.62 -4.29 15.85
C ARG A 45 -5.81 -4.56 14.37
N VAL A 46 -5.24 -3.71 13.53
CA VAL A 46 -5.40 -3.80 12.07
C VAL A 46 -4.06 -3.99 11.35
N ILE A 47 -4.07 -4.82 10.31
CA ILE A 47 -3.02 -4.84 9.28
C ILE A 47 -3.60 -4.19 8.03
N ILE A 48 -3.00 -3.10 7.57
CA ILE A 48 -3.44 -2.36 6.38
C ILE A 48 -2.64 -2.82 5.18
N VAL A 49 -3.32 -3.29 4.14
CA VAL A 49 -2.65 -3.72 2.91
C VAL A 49 -2.61 -2.58 1.90
N LEU A 50 -1.45 -2.27 1.34
CA LEU A 50 -1.23 -1.07 0.52
C LEU A 50 -1.53 -1.25 -0.96
N ALA A 51 -1.52 -2.48 -1.48
CA ALA A 51 -1.73 -2.73 -2.91
C ALA A 51 -2.45 -4.06 -3.19
N ASN A 52 -3.19 -4.13 -4.30
CA ASN A 52 -3.88 -5.33 -4.75
C ASN A 52 -3.12 -6.02 -5.89
N ASN A 53 -2.84 -7.31 -5.75
CA ASN A 53 -2.18 -8.09 -6.81
C ASN A 53 -3.16 -8.95 -7.63
N TRP A 54 -4.45 -8.93 -7.30
CA TRP A 54 -5.47 -9.73 -7.99
C TRP A 54 -6.00 -9.00 -9.22
N ASP A 55 -5.29 -9.25 -10.32
CA ASP A 55 -5.71 -9.32 -11.73
C ASP A 55 -4.54 -10.02 -12.45
N TYR A 56 -4.68 -10.45 -13.71
CA TYR A 56 -3.80 -11.46 -14.35
C TYR A 56 -2.27 -11.25 -14.22
N CYS A 57 -1.78 -10.09 -13.74
CA CYS A 57 -0.42 -9.92 -13.22
C CYS A 57 -0.25 -8.87 -12.09
N GLY A 58 -1.31 -8.36 -11.46
CA GLY A 58 -1.26 -7.32 -10.44
C GLY A 58 -1.41 -5.90 -11.00
N ASP A 59 -2.62 -5.36 -10.93
CA ASP A 59 -2.95 -4.03 -11.46
C ASP A 59 -2.22 -2.89 -10.73
N TRP A 60 -1.84 -3.10 -9.46
CA TRP A 60 -1.09 -2.10 -8.71
C TRP A 60 0.27 -1.76 -9.33
N LYS A 61 1.07 -2.75 -9.74
CA LYS A 61 2.39 -2.50 -10.34
C LYS A 61 2.23 -1.80 -11.69
N CYS A 62 1.19 -2.13 -12.45
CA CYS A 62 0.83 -1.43 -13.68
C CYS A 62 0.47 0.03 -13.39
N ALA A 63 -0.34 0.28 -12.36
CA ALA A 63 -0.73 1.63 -11.96
C ALA A 63 0.50 2.50 -11.65
N TYR A 64 1.47 1.98 -10.89
CA TYR A 64 2.70 2.71 -10.58
C TYR A 64 3.69 2.77 -11.73
N ALA A 65 3.79 1.72 -12.54
CA ALA A 65 4.61 1.73 -13.76
C ALA A 65 4.11 2.83 -14.71
N ASN A 66 2.80 2.89 -14.99
CA ASN A 66 2.19 3.86 -15.89
C ASN A 66 2.40 5.33 -15.49
N PHE A 67 2.83 5.61 -14.27
CA PHE A 67 3.20 6.96 -13.84
C PHE A 67 4.62 7.38 -14.27
N SER A 68 5.41 6.44 -14.77
CA SER A 68 6.74 6.68 -15.32
C SER A 68 6.68 6.78 -16.84
N ALA A 69 7.40 7.74 -17.42
CA ALA A 69 7.50 7.89 -18.87
C ALA A 69 8.50 6.89 -19.51
N THR A 70 9.29 6.19 -18.69
CA THR A 70 10.39 5.32 -19.14
C THR A 70 10.03 3.83 -19.14
N VAL A 71 8.86 3.46 -18.62
CA VAL A 71 8.41 2.06 -18.59
C VAL A 71 7.79 1.63 -19.91
N ARG A 72 7.92 0.34 -20.22
CA ARG A 72 7.33 -0.31 -21.40
C ARG A 72 6.30 -1.36 -21.01
N ASP A 73 6.45 -1.96 -19.83
CA ASP A 73 5.51 -2.91 -19.28
C ASP A 73 5.33 -2.73 -17.76
N CYS A 74 4.38 -3.47 -17.18
CA CYS A 74 4.10 -3.39 -15.76
C CYS A 74 5.17 -4.02 -14.86
N ASP A 75 5.99 -4.94 -15.38
CA ASP A 75 7.07 -5.57 -14.63
C ASP A 75 8.28 -4.63 -14.46
N ASP A 76 8.43 -3.64 -15.34
CA ASP A 76 9.41 -2.56 -15.18
C ASP A 76 9.25 -1.80 -13.84
N PHE A 77 8.09 -1.89 -13.17
CA PHE A 77 7.90 -1.40 -11.80
C PHE A 77 9.02 -1.84 -10.84
N PHE A 78 9.51 -3.07 -10.96
CA PHE A 78 10.51 -3.61 -10.03
C PHE A 78 11.91 -3.02 -10.23
N THR A 79 12.13 -2.31 -11.34
CA THR A 79 13.44 -1.79 -11.75
C THR A 79 13.45 -0.29 -12.04
N ASP A 80 12.32 0.29 -12.43
CA ASP A 80 12.21 1.71 -12.78
C ASP A 80 12.22 2.58 -11.51
N PRO A 81 13.20 3.50 -11.36
CA PRO A 81 13.34 4.27 -10.14
C PRO A 81 12.18 5.25 -9.91
N VAL A 82 11.53 5.72 -10.98
CA VAL A 82 10.40 6.67 -10.88
C VAL A 82 9.15 5.93 -10.37
N ALA A 83 8.85 4.77 -10.94
CA ALA A 83 7.74 3.92 -10.49
C ALA A 83 7.88 3.50 -9.02
N ILE A 84 9.08 3.04 -8.63
CA ILE A 84 9.40 2.70 -7.23
C ILE A 84 9.23 3.91 -6.30
N GLN A 85 9.71 5.09 -6.73
CA GLN A 85 9.62 6.31 -5.93
C GLN A 85 8.17 6.73 -5.69
N HIS A 86 7.27 6.57 -6.67
CA HIS A 86 5.85 6.85 -6.51
C HIS A 86 5.20 5.91 -5.47
N TYR A 87 5.54 4.62 -5.51
CA TYR A 87 5.06 3.67 -4.51
C TYR A 87 5.58 3.98 -3.10
N LYS A 88 6.87 4.31 -2.96
CA LYS A 88 7.46 4.70 -1.67
C LYS A 88 6.78 5.94 -1.09
N ARG A 89 6.52 6.96 -1.92
CA ARG A 89 5.77 8.16 -1.50
C ARG A 89 4.35 7.86 -1.04
N HIS A 90 3.71 6.86 -1.64
CA HIS A 90 2.40 6.41 -1.19
C HIS A 90 2.47 5.78 0.21
N ALA A 91 3.42 4.87 0.44
CA ALA A 91 3.64 4.25 1.75
C ALA A 91 3.99 5.32 2.82
N GLU A 92 4.87 6.26 2.49
CA GLU A 92 5.19 7.40 3.37
C GLU A 92 3.95 8.24 3.68
N ARG A 93 3.11 8.56 2.69
CA ARG A 93 1.88 9.32 2.91
C ARG A 93 0.92 8.60 3.86
N MET A 94 0.79 7.28 3.73
CA MET A 94 0.00 6.46 4.64
C MET A 94 0.54 6.53 6.08
N LEU A 95 1.86 6.40 6.26
CA LEU A 95 2.48 6.48 7.58
C LEU A 95 2.33 7.87 8.23
N MET A 96 2.48 8.93 7.43
CA MET A 96 2.37 10.32 7.87
C MET A 96 0.92 10.82 7.99
N ARG A 97 -0.08 10.01 7.61
CA ARG A 97 -1.50 10.39 7.75
C ARG A 97 -1.82 10.54 9.24
N VAL A 98 -2.24 11.74 9.62
CA VAL A 98 -2.87 11.98 10.93
C VAL A 98 -4.35 11.65 10.80
N ASN A 99 -4.81 10.68 11.58
CA ASN A 99 -6.20 10.29 11.64
C ASN A 99 -7.06 11.45 12.16
N HIS A 100 -8.09 11.85 11.40
CA HIS A 100 -8.88 13.04 11.75
C HIS A 100 -9.71 12.88 13.04
N LEU A 101 -10.00 11.65 13.48
CA LEU A 101 -10.78 11.36 14.69
C LEU A 101 -9.91 11.27 15.94
N THR A 102 -8.72 10.69 15.83
CA THR A 102 -7.82 10.50 16.99
C THR A 102 -6.77 11.59 17.12
N GLY A 103 -6.45 12.30 16.03
CA GLY A 103 -5.33 13.24 15.98
C GLY A 103 -3.95 12.57 16.01
N VAL A 104 -3.89 11.24 15.88
CA VAL A 104 -2.64 10.46 15.93
C VAL A 104 -2.19 10.10 14.51
N ALA A 105 -0.89 10.22 14.23
CA ALA A 105 -0.31 9.74 12.99
C ALA A 105 -0.39 8.21 12.91
N TYR A 106 -0.69 7.65 11.75
CA TYR A 106 -0.76 6.20 11.55
C TYR A 106 0.54 5.50 11.98
N ALA A 107 1.70 6.11 11.74
CA ALA A 107 2.99 5.60 12.22
C ALA A 107 3.09 5.44 13.74
N HIS A 108 2.25 6.14 14.51
CA HIS A 108 2.26 6.16 15.98
C HIS A 108 0.97 5.61 16.60
N ASP A 109 0.02 5.11 15.79
CA ASP A 109 -1.23 4.56 16.28
C ASP A 109 -1.06 3.08 16.66
N PRO A 110 -1.15 2.70 17.95
CA PRO A 110 -0.93 1.32 18.40
C PRO A 110 -2.00 0.34 17.91
N THR A 111 -3.11 0.85 17.37
CA THR A 111 -4.17 0.09 16.71
C THR A 111 -3.66 -0.53 15.41
N ILE A 112 -2.73 0.13 14.72
CA ILE A 112 -2.11 -0.40 13.51
C ILE A 112 -1.00 -1.37 13.91
N PHE A 113 -1.24 -2.66 13.68
CA PHE A 113 -0.26 -3.71 13.95
C PHE A 113 0.87 -3.76 12.91
N GLY A 114 0.56 -3.35 11.67
CA GLY A 114 1.55 -3.25 10.60
C GLY A 114 0.96 -2.93 9.24
N LEU A 115 1.84 -2.62 8.30
CA LEU A 115 1.51 -2.44 6.89
C LEU A 115 1.91 -3.69 6.10
N ALA A 116 1.02 -4.17 5.24
CA ALA A 116 1.29 -5.24 4.30
C ALA A 116 1.47 -4.64 2.90
N HIS A 117 2.54 -5.03 2.23
CA HIS A 117 2.93 -4.42 0.97
C HIS A 117 1.90 -4.68 -0.17
N HIS A 118 1.44 -5.93 -0.35
CA HIS A 118 0.36 -6.24 -1.29
C HIS A 118 -0.53 -7.42 -0.82
N HIS A 119 -1.72 -7.53 -1.41
CA HIS A 119 -2.64 -8.65 -1.24
C HIS A 119 -2.53 -9.65 -2.40
N GLY A 120 -2.20 -10.91 -2.09
CA GLY A 120 -2.36 -12.08 -2.98
C GLY A 120 -1.41 -12.21 -4.16
N GLY A 121 -1.59 -13.30 -4.93
CA GLY A 121 -1.08 -13.53 -6.29
C GLY A 121 0.40 -13.88 -6.50
N THR A 122 0.70 -15.15 -6.81
CA THR A 122 1.95 -15.55 -7.50
C THR A 122 1.84 -15.21 -9.00
N CYS A 123 2.81 -14.48 -9.56
CA CYS A 123 2.99 -14.42 -11.03
C CYS A 123 3.39 -15.83 -11.51
N GLN A 124 2.64 -16.39 -12.45
CA GLN A 124 3.06 -17.58 -13.20
C GLN A 124 3.82 -17.22 -14.49
N ALA A 125 3.98 -15.92 -14.82
CA ALA A 125 4.81 -15.49 -15.93
C ALA A 125 6.29 -15.85 -15.64
N ALA A 126 6.84 -16.75 -16.45
CA ALA A 126 8.24 -17.17 -16.36
C ALA A 126 9.16 -15.95 -16.52
N GLY A 127 9.85 -15.56 -15.44
CA GLY A 127 10.77 -14.41 -15.41
C GLY A 127 10.51 -13.38 -14.30
N ALA A 128 9.28 -13.26 -13.79
CA ALA A 128 8.92 -12.26 -12.78
C ALA A 128 9.23 -12.68 -11.32
N GLN A 129 9.47 -13.98 -11.08
CA GLN A 129 9.68 -14.53 -9.74
C GLN A 129 11.00 -14.11 -9.07
N PRO A 130 12.16 -14.04 -9.76
CA PRO A 130 13.41 -13.60 -9.14
C PRO A 130 13.40 -12.10 -8.79
N ALA A 131 12.85 -11.26 -9.67
CA ALA A 131 12.74 -9.81 -9.43
C ALA A 131 11.91 -9.50 -8.19
N ARG A 132 10.78 -10.20 -8.00
CA ARG A 132 9.94 -10.07 -6.78
C ARG A 132 10.65 -10.50 -5.50
N HIS A 133 11.32 -11.66 -5.49
CA HIS A 133 12.04 -12.11 -4.30
C HIS A 133 13.14 -11.12 -3.91
N ASN A 134 13.89 -10.60 -4.88
CA ASN A 134 14.92 -9.59 -4.66
C ASN A 134 14.35 -8.24 -4.22
N TRP A 135 13.15 -7.88 -4.68
CA TRP A 135 12.52 -6.62 -4.32
C TRP A 135 11.83 -6.67 -2.95
N ALA A 136 11.18 -7.78 -2.59
CA ALA A 136 10.70 -8.02 -1.23
C ALA A 136 11.85 -8.01 -0.21
N GLY A 137 13.00 -8.62 -0.55
CA GLY A 137 14.22 -8.54 0.25
C GLY A 137 14.79 -7.12 0.35
N ARG A 138 14.84 -6.38 -0.76
CA ARG A 138 15.30 -4.98 -0.77
C ARG A 138 14.40 -4.04 0.03
N LEU A 139 13.08 -4.20 -0.05
CA LEU A 139 12.17 -3.39 0.74
C LEU A 139 12.33 -3.68 2.22
N LEU A 140 12.38 -4.93 2.66
CA LEU A 140 12.59 -5.26 4.07
C LEU A 140 13.95 -4.74 4.60
N TRP A 141 14.97 -4.66 3.73
CA TRP A 141 16.29 -4.14 4.05
C TRP A 141 16.34 -2.60 4.07
N GLU A 142 15.73 -1.94 3.09
CA GLU A 142 15.66 -0.46 2.99
C GLU A 142 14.59 0.13 3.91
N SER A 143 13.57 -0.64 4.27
CA SER A 143 12.51 -0.29 5.21
C SER A 143 12.91 -0.58 6.65
N GLN A 144 14.13 -0.23 7.06
CA GLN A 144 14.40 0.14 8.46
C GLN A 144 13.60 1.41 8.88
N LEU A 145 12.36 1.50 8.40
CA LEU A 145 11.28 2.28 8.97
C LEU A 145 10.96 1.60 10.30
N HIS A 146 11.77 1.92 11.30
CA HIS A 146 11.49 1.64 12.67
C HIS A 146 10.12 2.24 12.99
N VAL A 147 9.16 1.35 13.24
CA VAL A 147 7.88 1.67 13.88
C VAL A 147 8.18 2.18 15.29
#